data_AF-A0A2R6FME4-F1
#
_entry.id   AF-A0A2R6FME4-F1
#
_cell.length_a   1.000
_cell.length_b   1.000
_cell.length_c   1.000
_cell.angle_alpha   90.00
_cell.angle_beta   90.00
_cell.angle_gamma   90.00
#
_symmetry.space_group_name_H-M   'P 1'
#
loop_
_entity.id
_entity.type
_entity.pdbx_description
1 polymer ?
#
loop_
_entity_poly.entity_id
_entity_poly.type
_entity_poly.pdbx_seq_one_letter_code
_entity_poly.pdbx_strand_id
1 'polypeptide(L)'
;MFTGHHPTTHGISGFFQQLNDIWSIFDLPEHTAVYDEMGSDFHEWLRSDQALFGDQDQLPLTNIEEPFVALDRDIGGHAPYPPSLKDPKEGSRYFERSGHDTLKLERDYEDAISHWFDRLDHRLQILRDRGLEEDTLVIATSDHGELLGEYGQIGHDYPAVPELVWVPTTFIHPTIEPGAVNDGVMRHIDLFPTILDALGYEQWKTLPGRNLFRNELASYGTSYYNRSINDYFRRINAYVADLIPTRRYEIEAVYDDSGGFSFVRSSYPTRLLVYLFRTFALPNGKYTRGNRKYRAAYRAITREQQRYGSPAFSSTEAEELFDDAIDGKYSQQDQIALSDDAVENLSDLGYL
;
A
#
# COMPACT_ATOMS: atom_id res chain seq x y z
N MET A 1 0.18 -1.20 -8.62
CA MET A 1 -1.09 -0.82 -9.28
C MET A 1 -0.84 -0.19 -10.64
N PHE A 2 0.02 0.84 -10.74
CA PHE A 2 0.18 1.67 -11.94
C PHE A 2 0.51 0.95 -13.25
N THR A 3 1.08 -0.25 -13.18
CA THR A 3 1.42 -1.08 -14.34
C THR A 3 0.52 -2.30 -14.51
N GLY A 4 -0.36 -2.60 -13.55
CA GLY A 4 -1.17 -3.82 -13.53
C GLY A 4 -0.39 -5.13 -13.41
N HIS A 5 0.93 -5.07 -13.19
CA HIS A 5 1.79 -6.24 -13.01
C HIS A 5 2.05 -6.55 -11.53
N HIS A 6 2.26 -7.84 -11.21
CA HIS A 6 2.57 -8.27 -9.86
C HIS A 6 4.05 -7.99 -9.52
N PRO A 7 4.38 -7.54 -8.29
CA PRO A 7 5.75 -7.26 -7.88
C PRO A 7 6.75 -8.38 -8.10
N THR A 8 6.35 -9.65 -7.92
CA THR A 8 7.25 -10.79 -8.18
C THR A 8 7.59 -10.98 -9.66
N THR A 9 6.73 -10.51 -10.58
CA THR A 9 6.92 -10.65 -12.03
C THR A 9 7.96 -9.67 -12.56
N HIS A 10 8.01 -8.47 -12.00
CA HIS A 10 8.93 -7.41 -12.41
C HIS A 10 10.08 -7.18 -11.40
N GLY A 11 9.94 -7.76 -10.21
CA GLY A 11 10.90 -7.88 -9.13
C GLY A 11 11.23 -6.59 -8.37
N ILE A 12 10.42 -5.54 -8.51
CA ILE A 12 10.58 -4.33 -7.68
C ILE A 12 10.15 -4.68 -6.27
N SER A 13 11.06 -4.49 -5.33
CA SER A 13 10.89 -4.83 -3.92
C SER A 13 11.03 -3.63 -2.99
N GLY A 14 11.21 -2.43 -3.54
CA GLY A 14 11.28 -1.18 -2.78
C GLY A 14 11.45 0.05 -3.67
N PHE A 15 11.42 1.22 -3.04
CA PHE A 15 11.43 2.54 -3.68
C PHE A 15 12.75 2.91 -4.37
N PHE A 16 13.81 2.14 -4.15
CA PHE A 16 15.13 2.30 -4.79
C PHE A 16 15.25 1.57 -6.13
N GLN A 17 14.16 1.04 -6.66
CA GLN A 17 14.15 0.31 -7.93
C GLN A 17 13.08 0.90 -8.82
N GLN A 18 13.34 0.98 -10.12
CA GLN A 18 12.37 1.39 -11.13
C GLN A 18 12.27 0.35 -12.24
N LEU A 19 11.10 0.33 -12.87
CA LEU A 19 10.83 -0.45 -14.06
C LEU A 19 11.17 0.36 -15.29
N ASN A 20 11.95 -0.25 -16.19
CA ASN A 20 12.16 0.27 -17.52
C ASN A 20 11.25 -0.48 -18.49
N ASP A 21 10.81 0.20 -19.54
CA ASP A 21 10.11 -0.41 -20.68
C ASP A 21 8.81 -1.15 -20.30
N ILE A 22 8.15 -0.76 -19.19
CA ILE A 22 6.84 -1.26 -18.77
C ILE A 22 5.82 -0.14 -18.88
N TRP A 23 4.72 -0.43 -19.56
CA TRP A 23 3.63 0.51 -19.75
C TRP A 23 2.86 0.72 -18.45
N SER A 24 2.63 1.98 -18.08
CA SER A 24 1.96 2.41 -16.87
C SER A 24 0.88 3.45 -17.17
N ILE A 25 0.12 3.83 -16.14
CA ILE A 25 -0.85 4.92 -16.24
C ILE A 25 -0.22 6.25 -16.70
N PHE A 26 1.08 6.45 -16.44
CA PHE A 26 1.81 7.67 -16.81
C PHE A 26 2.27 7.68 -18.27
N ASP A 27 2.15 6.55 -18.97
CA ASP A 27 2.50 6.40 -20.38
C ASP A 27 1.28 6.52 -21.30
N LEU A 28 0.15 7.00 -20.77
CA LEU A 28 -1.07 7.20 -21.54
C LEU A 28 -0.94 8.44 -22.47
N PRO A 29 -1.31 8.33 -23.76
CA PRO A 29 -1.18 9.43 -24.74
C PRO A 29 -1.96 10.71 -24.41
N GLU A 30 -3.00 10.59 -23.58
CA GLU A 30 -3.90 11.67 -23.15
C GLU A 30 -3.52 12.09 -21.73
N HIS A 31 -3.55 13.39 -21.46
CA HIS A 31 -2.87 14.04 -20.34
C HIS A 31 -3.12 13.34 -18.98
N THR A 32 -2.06 12.78 -18.41
CA THR A 32 -2.06 12.29 -17.03
C THR A 32 -1.57 13.40 -16.12
N ALA A 33 -2.38 13.79 -15.13
CA ALA A 33 -1.96 14.71 -14.09
C ALA A 33 -1.85 13.98 -12.75
N VAL A 34 -0.82 14.34 -11.99
CA VAL A 34 -0.68 13.90 -10.61
C VAL A 34 -1.07 15.06 -9.71
N TYR A 35 -2.14 14.85 -8.94
CA TYR A 35 -2.63 15.82 -7.98
C TYR A 35 -2.27 15.38 -6.56
N ASP A 36 -1.73 16.32 -5.79
CA ASP A 36 -1.28 16.08 -4.41
C ASP A 36 -1.63 17.30 -3.55
N GLU A 37 -2.58 17.13 -2.63
CA GLU A 37 -3.07 18.22 -1.80
C GLU A 37 -2.17 18.57 -0.61
N MET A 38 -1.36 17.61 -0.12
CA MET A 38 -0.62 17.79 1.13
C MET A 38 0.78 18.36 0.94
N GLY A 39 1.31 18.34 -0.28
CA GLY A 39 2.53 19.08 -0.64
C GLY A 39 3.75 18.78 0.24
N SER A 40 3.86 17.56 0.80
CA SER A 40 5.00 17.21 1.65
C SER A 40 6.26 16.88 0.83
N ASP A 41 7.45 17.12 1.39
CA ASP A 41 8.73 16.87 0.72
C ASP A 41 8.93 15.39 0.30
N PHE A 42 8.26 14.44 0.98
CA PHE A 42 8.23 13.05 0.55
C PHE A 42 7.60 12.91 -0.85
N HIS A 43 6.54 13.67 -1.08
CA HIS A 43 5.88 13.70 -2.37
C HIS A 43 6.70 14.47 -3.39
N GLU A 44 7.41 15.55 -3.00
CA GLU A 44 8.40 16.18 -3.90
C GLU A 44 9.44 15.16 -4.37
N TRP A 45 9.94 14.30 -3.48
CA TRP A 45 10.87 13.24 -3.88
C TRP A 45 10.25 12.23 -4.85
N LEU A 46 9.03 11.72 -4.59
CA LEU A 46 8.31 10.77 -5.46
C LEU A 46 8.11 11.26 -6.92
N ARG A 47 8.32 12.56 -7.15
CA ARG A 47 8.11 13.28 -8.42
C ARG A 47 9.39 13.89 -9.00
N SER A 48 10.57 13.57 -8.45
CA SER A 48 11.85 14.00 -9.04
C SER A 48 12.16 13.20 -10.32
N ASP A 49 13.06 13.69 -11.18
CA ASP A 49 13.51 13.00 -12.41
C ASP A 49 14.03 11.56 -12.15
N GLN A 50 14.33 11.23 -10.90
CA GLN A 50 14.80 9.92 -10.45
C GLN A 50 13.72 9.13 -9.68
N ALA A 51 12.44 9.50 -9.77
CA ALA A 51 11.40 9.00 -8.87
C ALA A 51 10.30 8.19 -9.55
N LEU A 52 9.42 7.63 -8.72
CA LEU A 52 8.38 6.66 -9.11
C LEU A 52 7.41 7.21 -10.17
N PHE A 53 7.16 8.52 -10.17
CA PHE A 53 6.21 9.17 -11.09
C PHE A 53 6.88 9.97 -12.22
N GLY A 54 8.17 10.30 -12.10
CA GLY A 54 8.86 11.22 -13.01
C GLY A 54 8.30 12.66 -12.97
N ASP A 55 8.59 13.44 -14.01
CA ASP A 55 8.16 14.84 -14.17
C ASP A 55 6.72 14.90 -14.74
N GLN A 56 5.72 14.74 -13.88
CA GLN A 56 4.29 14.82 -14.25
C GLN A 56 3.72 16.22 -13.96
N ASP A 57 2.82 16.68 -14.82
CA ASP A 57 2.15 17.98 -14.66
C ASP A 57 1.32 18.03 -13.36
N GLN A 58 1.58 19.06 -12.54
CA GLN A 58 0.81 19.36 -11.33
C GLN A 58 -0.33 20.32 -11.65
N LEU A 59 -1.40 19.78 -12.25
CA LEU A 59 -2.60 20.55 -12.51
C LEU A 59 -3.67 20.24 -11.46
N PRO A 60 -4.17 21.25 -10.73
CA PRO A 60 -5.31 21.02 -9.84
C PRO A 60 -6.50 20.55 -10.67
N LEU A 61 -7.38 19.75 -10.05
CA LEU A 61 -8.60 19.25 -10.70
C LEU A 61 -9.49 20.38 -11.26
N THR A 62 -9.34 21.61 -10.78
CA THR A 62 -10.04 22.78 -11.32
C THR A 62 -9.53 23.22 -12.70
N ASN A 63 -8.30 22.89 -13.07
CA ASN A 63 -7.59 23.41 -14.24
C ASN A 63 -7.15 22.32 -15.23
N ILE A 64 -7.33 21.03 -14.91
CA ILE A 64 -6.94 19.94 -15.80
C ILE A 64 -7.77 19.95 -17.08
N GLU A 65 -7.14 19.87 -18.25
CA GLU A 65 -7.81 19.84 -19.56
C GLU A 65 -8.36 18.44 -19.88
N GLU A 66 -9.44 18.36 -20.65
CA GLU A 66 -10.06 17.10 -21.07
C GLU A 66 -9.51 16.61 -22.43
N PRO A 67 -9.42 15.29 -22.67
CA PRO A 67 -9.62 14.21 -21.70
C PRO A 67 -8.43 14.09 -20.73
N PHE A 68 -8.69 13.58 -19.52
CA PHE A 68 -7.65 13.42 -18.52
C PHE A 68 -7.69 12.08 -17.79
N VAL A 69 -6.53 11.72 -17.25
CA VAL A 69 -6.39 10.76 -16.16
C VAL A 69 -5.76 11.49 -14.98
N ALA A 70 -6.42 11.48 -13.83
CA ALA A 70 -5.92 12.14 -12.63
C ALA A 70 -5.65 11.10 -11.54
N LEU A 71 -4.44 11.13 -11.00
CA LEU A 71 -4.09 10.40 -9.79
C LEU A 71 -4.05 11.38 -8.61
N ASP A 72 -5.05 11.28 -7.71
CA ASP A 72 -5.09 12.03 -6.47
C ASP A 72 -4.52 11.16 -5.33
N ARG A 73 -3.37 11.55 -4.77
CA ARG A 73 -2.79 10.89 -3.60
C ARG A 73 -3.08 11.70 -2.35
N ASP A 74 -4.01 11.20 -1.55
CA ASP A 74 -4.31 11.74 -0.23
C ASP A 74 -3.53 11.01 0.88
N ILE A 75 -3.21 11.71 1.98
CA ILE A 75 -2.57 11.08 3.16
C ILE A 75 -3.53 10.15 3.92
N GLY A 76 -4.84 10.34 3.75
CA GLY A 76 -5.91 9.50 4.27
C GLY A 76 -5.78 9.23 5.77
N GLY A 77 -5.85 7.95 6.12
CA GLY A 77 -5.68 7.43 7.48
C GLY A 77 -4.23 7.12 7.87
N HIS A 78 -3.23 7.60 7.14
CA HIS A 78 -1.83 7.32 7.45
C HIS A 78 -1.37 8.09 8.71
N ALA A 79 -0.55 7.47 9.56
CA ALA A 79 0.03 8.14 10.72
C ALA A 79 1.16 9.13 10.32
N PRO A 80 1.24 10.34 10.89
CA PRO A 80 0.44 10.84 11.98
C PRO A 80 -0.97 11.23 11.51
N TYR A 81 -1.98 10.81 12.27
CA TYR A 81 -3.36 11.03 11.84
C TYR A 81 -3.72 12.53 11.90
N PRO A 82 -4.07 13.16 10.76
CA PRO A 82 -4.51 14.56 10.71
C PRO A 82 -5.81 14.76 11.51
N PRO A 83 -6.10 15.97 12.03
CA PRO A 83 -5.50 17.27 11.70
C PRO A 83 -4.35 17.67 12.63
N SER A 84 -3.99 16.81 13.59
CA SER A 84 -3.12 17.18 14.71
C SER A 84 -1.65 17.38 14.34
N LEU A 85 -1.21 16.88 13.18
CA LEU A 85 0.14 17.00 12.66
C LEU A 85 0.08 17.18 11.14
N LYS A 86 0.57 18.33 10.66
CA LYS A 86 0.59 18.68 9.22
C LYS A 86 1.76 18.05 8.47
N ASP A 87 2.69 17.45 9.20
CA ASP A 87 3.92 16.91 8.63
C ASP A 87 3.89 15.37 8.68
N PRO A 88 3.73 14.69 7.52
CA PRO A 88 3.81 13.22 7.45
C PRO A 88 5.12 12.65 8.00
N LYS A 89 6.20 13.44 8.08
CA LYS A 89 7.48 13.03 8.67
C LYS A 89 7.42 12.84 10.19
N GLU A 90 6.30 13.13 10.84
CA GLU A 90 6.14 12.92 12.29
C GLU A 90 5.49 11.59 12.68
N GLY A 91 5.31 10.63 11.75
CA GLY A 91 4.66 9.34 12.05
C GLY A 91 5.33 8.59 13.22
N SER A 92 6.65 8.40 13.15
CA SER A 92 7.48 7.87 14.23
C SER A 92 7.26 8.62 15.56
N ARG A 93 7.31 9.96 15.54
CA ARG A 93 7.13 10.80 16.74
C ARG A 93 5.71 10.72 17.30
N TYR A 94 4.72 10.58 16.44
CA TYR A 94 3.33 10.38 16.84
C TYR A 94 3.19 9.08 17.61
N PHE A 95 3.75 7.97 17.11
CA PHE A 95 3.74 6.70 17.82
C PHE A 95 4.56 6.75 19.12
N GLU A 96 5.67 7.49 19.16
CA GLU A 96 6.41 7.75 20.40
C GLU A 96 5.57 8.50 21.42
N ARG A 97 4.75 9.48 21.02
CA ARG A 97 3.93 10.26 21.96
C ARG A 97 2.66 9.50 22.38
N SER A 98 1.93 9.00 21.40
CA SER A 98 0.54 8.55 21.54
C SER A 98 0.35 7.05 21.36
N GLY A 99 1.35 6.32 20.84
CA GLY A 99 1.21 4.92 20.45
C GLY A 99 0.92 3.92 21.58
N HIS A 100 0.74 4.35 22.83
CA HIS A 100 0.29 3.50 23.93
C HIS A 100 -1.19 3.70 24.27
N ASP A 101 -1.82 4.76 23.77
CA ASP A 101 -3.19 5.15 24.07
C ASP A 101 -4.12 4.71 22.92
N THR A 102 -4.72 3.53 23.06
CA THR A 102 -5.59 2.94 22.03
C THR A 102 -6.78 3.84 21.68
N LEU A 103 -7.44 4.44 22.68
CA LEU A 103 -8.61 5.28 22.43
C LEU A 103 -8.23 6.55 21.66
N LYS A 104 -7.06 7.11 21.95
CA LYS A 104 -6.53 8.23 21.18
C LYS A 104 -6.18 7.83 19.74
N LEU A 105 -5.56 6.68 19.53
CA LEU A 105 -5.24 6.18 18.19
C LEU A 105 -6.50 6.00 17.34
N GLU A 106 -7.51 5.31 17.89
CA GLU A 106 -8.80 5.08 17.22
C GLU A 106 -9.49 6.40 16.85
N ARG A 107 -9.64 7.31 17.82
CA ARG A 107 -10.28 8.61 17.58
C ARG A 107 -9.52 9.46 16.57
N ASP A 108 -8.20 9.54 16.69
CA ASP A 108 -7.41 10.36 15.77
C ASP A 108 -7.44 9.75 14.33
N TYR A 109 -7.50 8.43 14.19
CA TYR A 109 -7.72 7.76 12.89
C TYR A 109 -9.12 8.06 12.33
N GLU A 110 -10.18 7.96 13.15
CA GLU A 110 -11.55 8.33 12.75
C GLU A 110 -11.66 9.80 12.29
N ASP A 111 -10.98 10.71 12.99
CA ASP A 111 -10.90 12.13 12.61
C ASP A 111 -10.18 12.30 11.25
N ALA A 112 -9.11 11.53 11.00
CA ALA A 112 -8.38 11.55 9.73
C ALA A 112 -9.25 11.05 8.56
N ILE A 113 -9.99 9.96 8.77
CA ILE A 113 -10.93 9.41 7.78
C ILE A 113 -12.08 10.39 7.52
N SER A 114 -12.61 11.05 8.55
CA SER A 114 -13.66 12.07 8.38
C SER A 114 -13.20 13.22 7.48
N HIS A 115 -11.98 13.72 7.69
CA HIS A 115 -11.42 14.75 6.81
C HIS A 115 -11.12 14.24 5.40
N TRP A 116 -10.79 12.96 5.22
CA TRP A 116 -10.65 12.36 3.89
C TRP A 116 -11.98 12.38 3.13
N PHE A 117 -13.10 12.06 3.79
CA PHE A 117 -14.42 12.20 3.19
C PHE A 117 -14.75 13.65 2.81
N ASP A 118 -14.45 14.62 3.67
CA ASP A 118 -14.64 16.05 3.35
C ASP A 118 -13.87 16.45 2.07
N ARG A 119 -12.64 15.94 1.91
CA ARG A 119 -11.81 16.18 0.71
C ARG A 119 -12.37 15.49 -0.52
N LEU A 120 -12.79 14.22 -0.40
CA LEU A 120 -13.43 13.48 -1.49
C LEU A 120 -14.69 14.21 -1.97
N ASP A 121 -15.56 14.64 -1.06
CA ASP A 121 -16.77 15.41 -1.38
C ASP A 121 -16.42 16.71 -2.11
N HIS A 122 -15.35 17.39 -1.69
CA HIS A 122 -14.86 18.57 -2.40
C HIS A 122 -14.39 18.25 -3.83
N ARG A 123 -13.73 17.11 -4.08
CA ARG A 123 -13.32 16.68 -5.44
C ARG A 123 -14.51 16.37 -6.32
N LEU A 124 -15.49 15.64 -5.80
CA LEU A 124 -16.73 15.37 -6.50
C LEU A 124 -17.47 16.67 -6.82
N GLN A 125 -17.48 17.65 -5.92
CA GLN A 125 -18.07 18.96 -6.17
C GLN A 125 -17.34 19.73 -7.28
N ILE A 126 -16.01 19.67 -7.36
CA ILE A 126 -15.26 20.29 -8.47
C ILE A 126 -15.67 19.67 -9.82
N LEU A 127 -15.80 18.35 -9.90
CA LEU A 127 -16.27 17.67 -11.12
C LEU A 127 -17.69 18.14 -11.49
N ARG A 128 -18.59 18.26 -10.52
CA ARG A 128 -19.95 18.80 -10.72
C ARG A 128 -19.95 20.23 -11.24
N ASP A 129 -19.20 21.12 -10.59
CA ASP A 129 -19.14 22.53 -10.94
C ASP A 129 -18.54 22.75 -12.33
N ARG A 130 -17.67 21.84 -12.77
CA ARG A 130 -17.11 21.81 -14.13
C ARG A 130 -18.01 21.13 -15.15
N GLY A 131 -19.10 20.48 -14.74
CA GLY A 131 -19.98 19.72 -15.64
C GLY A 131 -19.39 18.38 -16.11
N LEU A 132 -18.46 17.80 -15.35
CA LEU A 132 -17.71 16.59 -15.70
C LEU A 132 -18.17 15.33 -14.95
N GLU A 133 -19.11 15.45 -14.02
CA GLU A 133 -19.61 14.32 -13.21
C GLU A 133 -20.13 13.15 -14.07
N GLU A 134 -20.77 13.45 -15.21
CA GLU A 134 -21.38 12.45 -16.08
C GLU A 134 -20.39 11.69 -16.97
N ASP A 135 -19.22 12.26 -17.21
CA ASP A 135 -18.20 11.72 -18.12
C ASP A 135 -16.90 11.29 -17.39
N THR A 136 -16.89 11.35 -16.05
CA THR A 136 -15.71 11.03 -15.24
C THR A 136 -15.96 9.83 -14.32
N LEU A 137 -15.24 8.73 -14.56
CA LEU A 137 -15.19 7.62 -13.60
C LEU A 137 -14.21 7.96 -12.46
N VAL A 138 -14.73 8.04 -11.23
CA VAL A 138 -13.90 8.22 -10.03
C VAL A 138 -13.71 6.87 -9.34
N ILE A 139 -12.46 6.51 -9.05
CA ILE A 139 -12.12 5.30 -8.29
C ILE A 139 -11.45 5.75 -6.99
N ALA A 140 -12.15 5.56 -5.87
CA ALA A 140 -11.60 5.79 -4.54
C ALA A 140 -11.09 4.47 -3.96
N THR A 141 -9.83 4.42 -3.54
CA THR A 141 -9.21 3.22 -2.96
C THR A 141 -8.10 3.59 -1.98
N SER A 142 -7.51 2.61 -1.34
CA SER A 142 -6.34 2.74 -0.46
C SER A 142 -5.29 1.70 -0.85
N ASP A 143 -4.01 2.00 -0.64
CA ASP A 143 -2.89 1.10 -0.95
C ASP A 143 -2.70 -0.03 0.07
N HIS A 144 -3.06 0.22 1.33
CA HIS A 144 -3.11 -0.76 2.42
C HIS A 144 -3.99 -0.25 3.58
N GLY A 145 -4.37 -1.14 4.48
CA GLY A 145 -5.05 -0.77 5.73
C GLY A 145 -4.09 -0.27 6.82
N GLU A 146 -4.56 -0.21 8.07
CA GLU A 146 -3.80 0.33 9.20
C GLU A 146 -4.08 -0.50 10.46
N LEU A 147 -3.05 -0.81 11.27
CA LEU A 147 -3.25 -1.40 12.59
C LEU A 147 -3.37 -0.31 13.65
N LEU A 148 -4.41 -0.40 14.47
CA LEU A 148 -4.68 0.51 15.59
C LEU A 148 -4.47 -0.17 16.95
N GLY A 149 -4.07 -1.44 16.93
CA GLY A 149 -3.69 -2.18 18.13
C GLY A 149 -3.84 -3.69 18.03
N GLU A 150 -4.44 -4.16 16.94
CA GLU A 150 -4.61 -5.56 16.59
C GLU A 150 -3.27 -6.27 16.61
N TYR A 151 -3.29 -7.54 17.03
CA TYR A 151 -2.08 -8.36 17.14
C TYR A 151 -0.97 -7.77 18.02
N GLY A 152 -1.27 -6.73 18.82
CA GLY A 152 -0.27 -6.04 19.63
C GLY A 152 0.62 -5.08 18.84
N GLN A 153 0.17 -4.63 17.67
CA GLN A 153 0.90 -3.81 16.71
C GLN A 153 0.11 -2.54 16.34
N ILE A 154 0.83 -1.53 15.83
CA ILE A 154 0.28 -0.31 15.22
C ILE A 154 1.08 0.03 13.96
N GLY A 155 0.53 0.79 13.02
CA GLY A 155 1.15 1.01 11.71
C GLY A 155 0.78 -0.06 10.69
N HIS A 156 1.49 -0.13 9.56
CA HIS A 156 1.08 -0.95 8.41
C HIS A 156 2.18 -1.76 7.69
N ASP A 157 3.31 -2.08 8.35
CA ASP A 157 4.39 -2.82 7.67
C ASP A 157 4.14 -4.34 7.56
N TYR A 158 3.75 -4.97 8.67
CA TYR A 158 3.55 -6.41 8.83
C TYR A 158 2.92 -6.68 10.21
N PRO A 159 2.27 -7.85 10.42
CA PRO A 159 2.07 -9.00 9.51
C PRO A 159 1.11 -8.72 8.33
N ALA A 160 1.12 -9.56 7.28
CA ALA A 160 0.10 -9.52 6.24
C ALA A 160 -1.23 -10.07 6.80
N VAL A 161 -2.04 -9.20 7.38
CA VAL A 161 -3.33 -9.50 8.04
C VAL A 161 -4.49 -8.83 7.29
N PRO A 162 -5.74 -9.32 7.45
CA PRO A 162 -6.92 -8.71 6.85
C PRO A 162 -7.00 -7.20 7.03
N GLU A 163 -6.69 -6.70 8.23
CA GLU A 163 -6.72 -5.28 8.58
C GLU A 163 -5.72 -4.42 7.79
N LEU A 164 -4.73 -5.03 7.12
CA LEU A 164 -3.77 -4.36 6.24
C LEU A 164 -3.99 -4.64 4.75
N VAL A 165 -4.57 -5.78 4.39
CA VAL A 165 -4.71 -6.18 2.97
C VAL A 165 -6.12 -5.99 2.41
N TRP A 166 -7.13 -5.89 3.27
CA TRP A 166 -8.49 -5.56 2.86
C TRP A 166 -8.68 -4.05 2.96
N VAL A 167 -8.79 -3.42 1.79
CA VAL A 167 -8.89 -1.98 1.67
C VAL A 167 -10.22 -1.57 1.04
N PRO A 168 -10.82 -0.45 1.47
CA PRO A 168 -12.02 0.05 0.83
C PRO A 168 -11.71 0.40 -0.63
N THR A 169 -12.59 -0.01 -1.54
CA THR A 169 -12.54 0.43 -2.94
C THR A 169 -13.95 0.70 -3.44
N THR A 170 -14.15 1.86 -4.10
CA THR A 170 -15.45 2.29 -4.60
C THR A 170 -15.29 2.93 -5.97
N PHE A 171 -16.18 2.56 -6.88
CA PHE A 171 -16.29 3.13 -8.21
C PHE A 171 -17.50 4.05 -8.22
N ILE A 172 -17.30 5.31 -8.60
CA ILE A 172 -18.31 6.35 -8.58
C ILE A 172 -18.46 6.85 -10.02
N HIS A 173 -19.63 6.58 -10.61
CA HIS A 173 -20.03 7.04 -11.93
C HIS A 173 -21.56 6.97 -12.05
N PRO A 174 -22.24 7.89 -12.75
CA PRO A 174 -23.71 7.89 -12.85
C PRO A 174 -24.33 6.63 -13.48
N THR A 175 -23.56 5.85 -14.24
CA THR A 175 -24.01 4.57 -14.82
C THR A 175 -23.90 3.38 -13.86
N ILE A 176 -23.27 3.54 -12.70
CA ILE A 176 -23.15 2.50 -11.67
C ILE A 176 -24.34 2.65 -10.71
N GLU A 177 -25.09 1.57 -10.49
CA GLU A 177 -26.22 1.60 -9.56
C GLU A 177 -25.75 1.95 -8.14
N PRO A 178 -26.35 2.97 -7.48
CA PRO A 178 -25.98 3.34 -6.12
C PRO A 178 -26.15 2.17 -5.16
N GLY A 179 -25.10 1.87 -4.39
CA GLY A 179 -25.09 0.77 -3.43
C GLY A 179 -24.91 -0.61 -4.07
N ALA A 180 -24.58 -0.70 -5.36
CA ALA A 180 -24.12 -1.94 -5.96
C ALA A 180 -22.88 -2.46 -5.21
N VAL A 181 -22.95 -3.69 -4.75
CA VAL A 181 -21.86 -4.41 -4.09
C VAL A 181 -21.50 -5.61 -4.96
N ASN A 182 -20.21 -5.88 -5.10
CA ASN A 182 -19.72 -7.09 -5.74
C ASN A 182 -19.02 -7.95 -4.69
N ASP A 183 -19.43 -9.21 -4.59
CA ASP A 183 -19.05 -10.11 -3.50
C ASP A 183 -17.74 -10.88 -3.80
N GLY A 184 -17.08 -10.59 -4.93
CA GLY A 184 -15.82 -11.23 -5.30
C GLY A 184 -14.58 -10.49 -4.81
N VAL A 185 -13.41 -11.08 -5.04
CA VAL A 185 -12.13 -10.50 -4.65
C VAL A 185 -11.59 -9.61 -5.76
N MET A 186 -11.29 -8.38 -5.38
CA MET A 186 -10.56 -7.42 -6.20
C MET A 186 -9.11 -7.33 -5.72
N ARG A 187 -8.17 -7.25 -6.68
CA ARG A 187 -6.74 -7.07 -6.40
C ARG A 187 -6.30 -5.75 -6.97
N HIS A 188 -5.32 -5.08 -6.36
CA HIS A 188 -4.79 -3.83 -6.91
C HIS A 188 -4.23 -3.95 -8.34
N ILE A 189 -3.76 -5.13 -8.75
CA ILE A 189 -3.32 -5.36 -10.13
C ILE A 189 -4.48 -5.30 -11.15
N ASP A 190 -5.73 -5.45 -10.70
CA ASP A 190 -6.93 -5.43 -11.53
C ASP A 190 -7.38 -4.00 -11.89
N LEU A 191 -6.90 -2.98 -11.16
CA LEU A 191 -7.29 -1.59 -11.39
C LEU A 191 -6.80 -1.04 -12.73
N PHE A 192 -5.51 -1.23 -13.04
CA PHE A 192 -4.95 -0.71 -14.28
C PHE A 192 -5.59 -1.28 -15.55
N PRO A 193 -5.78 -2.61 -15.73
CA PRO A 193 -6.51 -3.14 -16.88
C PRO A 193 -7.95 -2.64 -16.96
N THR A 194 -8.61 -2.39 -15.82
CA THR A 194 -9.97 -1.82 -15.77
C THR A 194 -9.98 -0.37 -16.26
N ILE A 195 -9.02 0.46 -15.80
CA ILE A 195 -8.87 1.86 -16.24
C ILE A 195 -8.61 1.93 -17.74
N LEU A 196 -7.71 1.09 -18.25
CA LEU A 196 -7.40 1.03 -19.67
C LEU A 196 -8.62 0.73 -20.55
N ASP A 197 -9.45 -0.25 -20.16
CA ASP A 197 -10.68 -0.57 -20.90
C ASP A 197 -11.71 0.56 -20.81
N ALA A 198 -11.82 1.23 -19.66
CA ALA A 198 -12.70 2.38 -19.49
C ALA A 198 -12.33 3.52 -20.44
N LEU A 199 -11.03 3.70 -20.69
CA LEU A 199 -10.47 4.68 -21.62
C LEU A 199 -10.40 4.17 -23.08
N GLY A 200 -10.87 2.94 -23.36
CA GLY A 200 -10.91 2.37 -24.71
C GLY A 200 -9.57 1.82 -25.24
N TYR A 201 -8.55 1.71 -24.39
CA TYR A 201 -7.29 1.04 -24.73
C TYR A 201 -7.50 -0.48 -24.71
N GLU A 202 -6.83 -1.24 -25.59
CA GLU A 202 -6.96 -2.70 -25.66
C GLU A 202 -5.81 -3.46 -24.97
N GLN A 203 -4.75 -2.75 -24.60
CA GLN A 203 -3.53 -3.27 -23.99
C GLN A 203 -3.79 -3.97 -22.63
N TRP A 204 -4.93 -3.74 -21.99
CA TRP A 204 -5.34 -4.48 -20.80
C TRP A 204 -5.39 -6.00 -21.02
N LYS A 205 -5.64 -6.45 -22.26
CA LYS A 205 -5.75 -7.87 -22.62
C LYS A 205 -4.45 -8.66 -22.39
N THR A 206 -3.30 -7.98 -22.28
CA THR A 206 -1.99 -8.61 -22.06
C THR A 206 -1.51 -8.51 -20.61
N LEU A 207 -2.25 -7.83 -19.74
CA LEU A 207 -1.88 -7.66 -18.33
C LEU A 207 -2.33 -8.86 -17.50
N PRO A 208 -1.63 -9.19 -16.39
CA PRO A 208 -2.00 -10.29 -15.50
C PRO A 208 -3.19 -9.96 -14.59
N GLY A 209 -3.48 -8.66 -14.39
CA GLY A 209 -4.69 -8.22 -13.73
C GLY A 209 -5.94 -8.51 -14.57
N ARG A 210 -7.08 -8.66 -13.88
CA ARG A 210 -8.40 -8.85 -14.51
C ARG A 210 -9.06 -7.50 -14.73
N ASN A 211 -9.74 -7.34 -15.85
CA ASN A 211 -10.60 -6.19 -16.06
C ASN A 211 -11.93 -6.42 -15.32
N LEU A 212 -12.23 -5.60 -14.32
CA LEU A 212 -13.38 -5.73 -13.42
C LEU A 212 -14.73 -5.51 -14.12
N PHE A 213 -14.75 -4.87 -15.30
CA PHE A 213 -15.97 -4.65 -16.09
C PHE A 213 -16.27 -5.76 -17.09
N ARG A 214 -15.27 -6.60 -17.41
CA ARG A 214 -15.36 -7.61 -18.49
C ARG A 214 -15.19 -9.04 -17.99
N ASN A 215 -14.49 -9.22 -16.88
CA ASN A 215 -14.14 -10.53 -16.35
C ASN A 215 -14.88 -10.79 -15.03
N GLU A 216 -15.05 -12.08 -14.72
CA GLU A 216 -15.43 -12.48 -13.37
C GLU A 216 -14.32 -12.07 -12.39
N LEU A 217 -14.75 -11.58 -11.21
CA LEU A 217 -13.82 -11.25 -10.13
C LEU A 217 -12.98 -12.46 -9.74
N ALA A 218 -11.81 -12.18 -9.15
CA ALA A 218 -10.99 -13.25 -8.63
C ALA A 218 -11.69 -13.92 -7.43
N SER A 219 -11.43 -15.21 -7.23
CA SER A 219 -11.86 -15.92 -6.02
C SER A 219 -10.89 -15.70 -4.85
N TYR A 220 -9.70 -15.17 -5.12
CA TYR A 220 -8.68 -14.88 -4.13
C TYR A 220 -7.74 -13.76 -4.61
N GLY A 221 -7.06 -13.13 -3.67
CA GLY A 221 -5.97 -12.21 -3.86
C GLY A 221 -4.70 -12.72 -3.19
N THR A 222 -3.56 -12.26 -3.68
CA THR A 222 -2.25 -12.58 -3.12
C THR A 222 -1.57 -11.30 -2.63
N SER A 223 -0.73 -11.45 -1.60
CA SER A 223 0.12 -10.39 -1.12
C SER A 223 1.52 -10.93 -0.88
N TYR A 224 2.51 -10.18 -1.31
CA TYR A 224 3.91 -10.53 -1.16
C TYR A 224 4.65 -9.38 -0.49
N TYR A 225 5.36 -9.70 0.57
CA TYR A 225 6.20 -8.75 1.29
C TYR A 225 7.59 -9.33 1.44
N ASN A 226 8.60 -8.55 1.10
CA ASN A 226 9.98 -8.99 1.21
C ASN A 226 10.91 -7.82 1.54
N ARG A 227 11.35 -7.71 2.80
CA ARG A 227 12.19 -6.59 3.27
C ARG A 227 13.52 -7.05 3.84
N SER A 228 14.56 -6.26 3.62
CA SER A 228 15.86 -6.46 4.27
C SER A 228 15.75 -6.11 5.76
N ILE A 229 16.12 -7.04 6.64
CA ILE A 229 16.19 -6.73 8.08
C ILE A 229 17.44 -5.94 8.44
N ASN A 230 18.40 -5.79 7.51
CA ASN A 230 19.58 -4.98 7.71
C ASN A 230 19.23 -3.49 7.86
N ASP A 231 18.09 -3.05 7.34
CA ASP A 231 17.62 -1.66 7.50
C ASP A 231 17.35 -1.33 8.99
N TYR A 232 16.90 -2.30 9.79
CA TYR A 232 16.81 -2.13 11.25
C TYR A 232 18.18 -1.92 11.91
N PHE A 233 19.20 -2.63 11.43
CA PHE A 233 20.56 -2.47 11.96
C PHE A 233 21.17 -1.15 11.52
N ARG A 234 20.90 -0.68 10.30
CA ARG A 234 21.39 0.61 9.80
C ARG A 234 20.89 1.77 10.66
N ARG A 235 19.64 1.72 11.14
CA ARG A 235 19.09 2.71 12.09
C ARG A 235 19.87 2.79 13.41
N ILE A 236 20.53 1.71 13.83
CA ILE A 236 21.34 1.69 15.06
C ILE A 236 22.80 2.03 14.75
N ASN A 237 23.38 1.39 13.74
CA ASN A 237 24.76 1.57 13.31
C ASN A 237 24.98 1.01 11.88
N ALA A 238 25.18 1.90 10.92
CA ALA A 238 25.43 1.54 9.52
C ALA A 238 26.65 0.61 9.33
N TYR A 239 27.75 0.85 10.06
CA TYR A 239 28.96 0.03 9.98
C TYR A 239 28.72 -1.41 10.44
N VAL A 240 27.92 -1.60 11.50
CA VAL A 240 27.55 -2.95 11.97
C VAL A 240 26.61 -3.63 10.98
N ALA A 241 25.70 -2.88 10.36
CA ALA A 241 24.74 -3.42 9.39
C ALA A 241 25.42 -4.00 8.14
N ASP A 242 26.48 -3.36 7.65
CA ASP A 242 27.21 -3.80 6.47
C ASP A 242 28.09 -5.05 6.71
N LEU A 243 28.40 -5.36 7.98
CA LEU A 243 29.14 -6.56 8.38
C LEU A 243 28.25 -7.80 8.56
N ILE A 244 26.92 -7.62 8.62
CA ILE A 244 25.97 -8.70 8.81
C ILE A 244 25.44 -9.14 7.44
N PRO A 245 25.54 -10.44 7.08
CA PRO A 245 24.96 -10.93 5.83
C PRO A 245 23.49 -10.53 5.71
N THR A 246 23.11 -9.98 4.57
CA THR A 246 21.74 -9.50 4.33
C THR A 246 20.74 -10.61 4.60
N ARG A 247 19.87 -10.37 5.58
CA ARG A 247 18.75 -11.26 5.88
C ARG A 247 17.46 -10.58 5.43
N ARG A 248 16.52 -11.37 4.93
CA ARG A 248 15.22 -10.86 4.49
C ARG A 248 14.09 -11.43 5.32
N TYR A 249 13.12 -10.58 5.63
CA TYR A 249 11.85 -10.93 6.24
C TYR A 249 10.81 -11.01 5.13
N GLU A 250 10.37 -12.23 4.84
CA GLU A 250 9.54 -12.58 3.70
C GLU A 250 8.22 -13.16 4.17
N ILE A 251 7.14 -12.60 3.63
CA ILE A 251 5.77 -13.00 3.90
C ILE A 251 5.06 -13.20 2.57
N GLU A 252 4.40 -14.34 2.45
CA GLU A 252 3.46 -14.66 1.38
C GLU A 252 2.07 -14.75 2.00
N ALA A 253 1.05 -14.28 1.31
CA ALA A 253 -0.31 -14.41 1.81
C ALA A 253 -1.31 -14.59 0.68
N VAL A 254 -2.38 -15.32 0.98
CA VAL A 254 -3.51 -15.57 0.08
C VAL A 254 -4.79 -15.37 0.86
N TYR A 255 -5.70 -14.57 0.30
CA TYR A 255 -6.96 -14.18 0.93
C TYR A 255 -8.13 -14.32 -0.05
N ASP A 256 -9.24 -14.88 0.41
CA ASP A 256 -10.56 -14.67 -0.19
C ASP A 256 -11.35 -13.60 0.59
N ASP A 257 -12.65 -13.50 0.31
CA ASP A 257 -13.61 -12.61 0.97
C ASP A 257 -13.89 -12.98 2.44
N SER A 258 -13.56 -14.21 2.85
CA SER A 258 -13.90 -14.78 4.16
C SER A 258 -12.69 -14.97 5.08
N GLY A 259 -11.47 -14.82 4.56
CA GLY A 259 -10.23 -14.93 5.31
C GLY A 259 -9.05 -15.36 4.44
N GLY A 260 -8.03 -15.93 5.06
CA GLY A 260 -6.84 -16.33 4.33
C GLY A 260 -5.74 -16.93 5.18
N PHE A 261 -4.60 -17.18 4.54
CA PHE A 261 -3.39 -17.64 5.17
C PHE A 261 -2.22 -16.69 4.90
N SER A 262 -1.36 -16.55 5.90
CA SER A 262 -0.07 -15.86 5.78
C SER A 262 1.05 -16.80 6.18
N PHE A 263 2.11 -16.82 5.39
CA PHE A 263 3.29 -17.67 5.52
C PHE A 263 4.54 -16.82 5.67
N VAL A 264 5.21 -16.90 6.82
CA VAL A 264 6.47 -16.21 7.08
C VAL A 264 7.63 -17.17 6.77
N ARG A 265 8.19 -17.03 5.56
CA ARG A 265 9.21 -17.94 5.00
C ARG A 265 10.58 -17.81 5.65
N SER A 266 10.83 -16.70 6.34
CA SER A 266 12.10 -16.47 7.03
C SER A 266 12.32 -17.44 8.20
N SER A 267 13.58 -17.83 8.41
CA SER A 267 13.99 -18.69 9.53
C SER A 267 13.56 -18.13 10.90
N TYR A 268 13.27 -19.01 11.86
CA TYR A 268 12.86 -18.60 13.20
C TYR A 268 13.79 -17.57 13.88
N PRO A 269 15.14 -17.68 13.82
CA PRO A 269 16.03 -16.63 14.34
C PRO A 269 15.80 -15.26 13.70
N THR A 270 15.56 -15.19 12.40
CA THR A 270 15.22 -13.94 11.71
C THR A 270 13.88 -13.39 12.23
N ARG A 271 12.84 -14.23 12.32
CA ARG A 271 11.54 -13.80 12.83
C ARG A 271 11.62 -13.29 14.27
N LEU A 272 12.40 -13.97 15.12
CA LEU A 272 12.62 -13.55 16.50
C LEU A 272 13.35 -12.20 16.58
N LEU A 273 14.36 -11.97 15.73
CA LEU A 273 15.04 -10.68 15.67
C LEU A 273 14.07 -9.55 15.27
N VAL A 274 13.25 -9.77 14.24
CA VAL A 274 12.23 -8.80 13.81
C VAL A 274 11.28 -8.46 14.96
N TYR A 275 10.78 -9.47 15.69
CA TYR A 275 9.95 -9.25 16.87
C TYR A 275 10.64 -8.39 17.94
N LEU A 276 11.91 -8.68 18.24
CA LEU A 276 12.68 -7.93 19.25
C LEU A 276 12.93 -6.49 18.79
N PHE A 277 13.36 -6.27 17.55
CA PHE A 277 13.56 -4.93 17.01
C PHE A 277 12.27 -4.12 17.03
N ARG A 278 11.19 -4.68 16.48
CA ARG A 278 9.92 -3.96 16.42
C ARG A 278 9.35 -3.66 17.80
N THR A 279 9.48 -4.57 18.75
CA THR A 279 8.97 -4.37 20.12
C THR A 279 9.80 -3.38 20.93
N PHE A 280 11.13 -3.40 20.78
CA PHE A 280 12.03 -2.71 21.71
C PHE A 280 12.80 -1.54 21.10
N ALA A 281 13.09 -1.56 19.80
CA ALA A 281 13.92 -0.58 19.13
C ALA A 281 13.12 0.44 18.29
N LEU A 282 11.90 0.11 17.87
CA LEU A 282 11.07 1.01 17.05
C LEU A 282 10.01 1.77 17.88
N PRO A 283 9.62 2.98 17.43
CA PRO A 283 8.51 3.74 17.99
C PRO A 283 7.21 2.94 18.14
N ASN A 284 6.83 2.18 17.11
CA ASN A 284 5.57 1.42 17.07
C ASN A 284 5.52 0.35 18.18
N GLY A 285 6.69 -0.15 18.62
CA GLY A 285 6.81 -1.06 19.77
C GLY A 285 6.37 -0.46 21.10
N LYS A 286 6.19 0.87 21.18
CA LYS A 286 5.61 1.52 22.36
C LYS A 286 4.20 1.03 22.64
N TYR A 287 3.41 0.71 21.62
CA TYR A 287 2.09 0.06 21.81
C TYR A 287 2.23 -1.28 22.51
N THR A 288 3.07 -2.17 21.95
CA THR A 288 3.28 -3.51 22.50
C THR A 288 3.74 -3.45 23.95
N ARG A 289 4.69 -2.57 24.26
CA ARG A 289 5.26 -2.42 25.61
C ARG A 289 4.26 -1.78 26.58
N GLY A 290 3.65 -0.66 26.20
CA GLY A 290 2.71 0.10 27.03
C GLY A 290 1.47 -0.72 27.38
N ASN A 291 0.93 -1.47 26.41
CA ASN A 291 -0.27 -2.28 26.58
C ASN A 291 0.01 -3.76 26.94
N ARG A 292 1.28 -4.10 27.23
CA ARG A 292 1.73 -5.45 27.60
C ARG A 292 1.33 -6.54 26.60
N LYS A 293 1.26 -6.21 25.31
CA LYS A 293 0.81 -7.11 24.22
C LYS A 293 1.91 -8.01 23.66
N TYR A 294 3.01 -8.22 24.39
CA TYR A 294 4.16 -9.03 23.98
C TYR A 294 3.81 -10.38 23.35
N ARG A 295 2.90 -11.13 23.95
CA ARG A 295 2.50 -12.46 23.45
C ARG A 295 1.67 -12.42 22.17
N ALA A 296 0.93 -11.33 21.94
CA ALA A 296 0.20 -11.13 20.70
C ALA A 296 1.18 -10.78 19.58
N ALA A 297 2.04 -9.79 19.83
CA ALA A 297 3.08 -9.34 18.92
C ALA A 297 4.03 -10.47 18.52
N TYR A 298 4.49 -11.27 19.49
CA TYR A 298 5.33 -12.44 19.24
C TYR A 298 4.64 -13.42 18.31
N ARG A 299 3.38 -13.80 18.58
CA ARG A 299 2.64 -14.74 17.74
C ARG A 299 2.47 -14.22 16.31
N ALA A 300 2.15 -12.94 16.17
CA ALA A 300 1.92 -12.27 14.89
C ALA A 300 3.16 -12.22 14.00
N ILE A 301 4.34 -12.03 14.60
CA ILE A 301 5.60 -11.84 13.88
C ILE A 301 6.37 -13.16 13.70
N THR A 302 6.30 -14.08 14.66
CA THR A 302 7.21 -15.25 14.68
C THR A 302 6.60 -16.56 14.23
N ARG A 303 5.28 -16.63 14.04
CA ARG A 303 4.64 -17.85 13.53
C ARG A 303 4.93 -18.01 12.05
N GLU A 304 5.20 -19.24 11.67
CA GLU A 304 5.47 -19.60 10.27
C GLU A 304 4.23 -19.52 9.41
N GLN A 305 3.11 -19.91 9.97
CA GLN A 305 1.84 -19.94 9.29
C GLN A 305 0.78 -19.38 10.23
N GLN A 306 -0.08 -18.54 9.69
CA GLN A 306 -1.22 -17.97 10.38
C GLN A 306 -2.45 -18.06 9.49
N ARG A 307 -3.58 -18.39 10.10
CA ARG A 307 -4.90 -18.39 9.47
C ARG A 307 -5.69 -17.23 10.03
N TYR A 308 -6.38 -16.51 9.15
CA TYR A 308 -7.34 -15.47 9.49
C TYR A 308 -8.69 -15.83 8.88
N GLY A 309 -9.78 -15.55 9.60
CA GLY A 309 -11.13 -15.88 9.13
C GLY A 309 -11.32 -17.37 8.79
N SER A 310 -12.21 -17.63 7.83
CA SER A 310 -12.61 -18.98 7.42
C SER A 310 -12.51 -19.18 5.91
N PRO A 311 -11.30 -19.06 5.31
CA PRO A 311 -11.11 -19.18 3.86
C PRO A 311 -11.67 -20.49 3.33
N ALA A 312 -12.16 -20.44 2.09
CA ALA A 312 -12.73 -21.56 1.36
C ALA A 312 -11.67 -22.60 0.92
N PHE A 313 -10.39 -22.26 1.04
CA PHE A 313 -9.25 -23.12 0.75
C PHE A 313 -8.50 -23.53 2.02
N SER A 314 -7.80 -24.66 1.96
CA SER A 314 -6.86 -25.13 2.96
C SER A 314 -5.53 -24.39 2.87
N SER A 315 -4.64 -24.58 3.86
CA SER A 315 -3.32 -23.95 3.82
C SER A 315 -2.43 -24.49 2.70
N THR A 316 -2.56 -25.76 2.32
CA THR A 316 -1.78 -26.34 1.23
C THR A 316 -2.25 -25.78 -0.10
N GLU A 317 -3.57 -25.71 -0.32
CA GLU A 317 -4.13 -25.04 -1.50
C GLU A 317 -3.72 -23.57 -1.55
N ALA A 318 -3.66 -22.86 -0.42
CA ALA A 318 -3.17 -21.48 -0.39
C ALA A 318 -1.72 -21.34 -0.88
N GLU A 319 -0.83 -22.28 -0.55
CA GLU A 319 0.55 -22.25 -1.07
C GLU A 319 0.56 -22.47 -2.59
N GLU A 320 -0.20 -23.44 -3.09
CA GLU A 320 -0.33 -23.71 -4.53
C GLU A 320 -0.91 -22.50 -5.28
N LEU A 321 -1.97 -21.89 -4.75
CA LEU A 321 -2.59 -20.68 -5.32
C LEU A 321 -1.63 -19.48 -5.34
N PHE A 322 -0.75 -19.36 -4.35
CA PHE A 322 0.26 -18.32 -4.32
C PHE A 322 1.30 -18.56 -5.41
N ASP A 323 1.86 -19.77 -5.47
CA ASP A 323 2.87 -20.16 -6.46
C ASP A 323 2.35 -19.96 -7.91
N ASP A 324 1.12 -20.36 -8.19
CA ASP A 324 0.46 -20.17 -9.48
C ASP A 324 0.27 -18.68 -9.83
N ALA A 325 -0.03 -17.83 -8.83
CA ALA A 325 -0.25 -16.40 -9.03
C ALA A 325 1.05 -15.63 -9.30
N ILE A 326 2.20 -16.16 -8.89
CA ILE A 326 3.51 -15.53 -9.06
C ILE A 326 4.38 -16.20 -10.13
N ASP A 327 3.90 -17.27 -10.80
CA ASP A 327 4.66 -17.96 -11.85
C ASP A 327 4.79 -17.06 -13.10
N GLY A 328 5.93 -16.36 -13.16
CA GLY A 328 6.28 -15.48 -14.27
C GLY A 328 7.64 -14.86 -14.02
N LYS A 329 8.64 -15.22 -14.85
CA LYS A 329 9.95 -14.58 -14.85
C LYS A 329 10.02 -13.54 -15.96
N TYR A 330 9.90 -12.27 -15.60
CA TYR A 330 10.30 -11.15 -16.47
C TYR A 330 11.18 -10.16 -15.71
N SER A 331 11.89 -9.34 -16.48
CA SER A 331 13.30 -9.00 -16.26
C SER A 331 13.58 -7.52 -16.00
N GLN A 332 14.82 -7.27 -15.55
CA GLN A 332 15.57 -6.01 -15.50
C GLN A 332 15.02 -4.92 -14.58
N GLN A 333 15.83 -4.58 -13.59
CA GLN A 333 15.61 -3.50 -12.66
C GLN A 333 16.85 -2.63 -12.69
N ASP A 334 16.64 -1.33 -12.78
CA ASP A 334 17.68 -0.37 -12.45
C ASP A 334 17.55 -0.01 -10.97
N GLN A 335 18.70 0.09 -10.30
CA GLN A 335 18.77 0.68 -8.97
C GLN A 335 18.91 2.18 -9.09
N ILE A 336 18.10 2.89 -8.31
CA ILE A 336 18.13 4.34 -8.20
C ILE A 336 18.72 4.71 -6.85
N ALA A 337 19.60 5.72 -6.85
CA ALA A 337 20.07 6.34 -5.64
C ALA A 337 18.97 7.23 -5.04
N LEU A 338 18.54 6.91 -3.83
CA LEU A 338 17.68 7.78 -3.03
C LEU A 338 18.52 8.88 -2.37
N SER A 339 18.00 10.10 -2.26
CA SER A 339 18.60 11.11 -1.38
C SER A 339 18.45 10.72 0.09
N ASP A 340 19.32 11.22 0.96
CA ASP A 340 19.24 10.94 2.41
C ASP A 340 17.87 11.35 2.98
N ASP A 341 17.34 12.50 2.54
CA ASP A 341 16.01 12.98 2.95
C ASP A 341 14.88 12.04 2.51
N ALA A 342 14.98 11.46 1.31
CA ALA A 342 13.99 10.49 0.81
C ALA A 342 14.03 9.19 1.61
N VAL A 343 15.22 8.73 1.97
CA VAL A 343 15.42 7.56 2.82
C VAL A 343 14.80 7.81 4.20
N GLU A 344 15.06 8.96 4.81
CA GLU A 344 14.48 9.34 6.11
C GLU A 344 12.94 9.38 6.04
N ASN A 345 12.38 10.03 5.02
CA ASN A 345 10.93 10.13 4.83
C ASN A 345 10.27 8.76 4.68
N LEU A 346 10.79 7.90 3.80
CA LEU A 346 10.24 6.55 3.64
C LEU A 346 10.38 5.72 4.93
N SER A 347 11.47 5.92 5.68
CA SER A 347 11.68 5.27 6.96
C SER A 347 10.64 5.71 8.00
N ASP A 348 10.27 6.99 8.03
CA ASP A 348 9.26 7.52 8.95
C ASP A 348 7.82 7.15 8.56
N LEU A 349 7.57 6.97 7.27
CA LEU A 349 6.33 6.42 6.75
C LEU A 349 6.21 4.90 6.91
N GLY A 350 7.26 4.22 7.40
CA GLY A 350 7.29 2.77 7.57
C GLY A 350 7.77 1.99 6.35
N TYR A 351 7.83 2.63 5.18
CA TYR A 351 8.28 2.05 3.93
C TYR A 351 9.76 1.56 3.92
N LEU A 352 10.67 2.09 4.78
CA LEU A 352 12.09 1.67 4.89
C LEU A 352 12.58 1.19 6.24
#